data_AF-A0A089YX95-F1
#
_entry.id   AF-A0A089YX95-F1
#
_cell.length_a   1.000
_cell.length_b   1.000
_cell.length_c   1.000
_cell.angle_alpha   90.00
_cell.angle_beta   90.00
_cell.angle_gamma   90.00
#
_symmetry.space_group_name_H-M   'P 1'
#
loop_
_entity.id
_entity.type
_entity.pdbx_description
1 polymer ?
#
loop_
_entity_poly.entity_id
_entity_poly.type
_entity_poly.pdbx_seq_one_letter_code
_entity_poly.pdbx_strand_id
1 'polypeptide(L)'
;MAETAPRPPASAELEAALRSLDVADPAPRERWEGDAWVADWDGDVRGHDVYVLVMGARNHPGSARLMLDEFTFEDVRTEDVAELVRKAFTGDARVTRRRALLSRQLVLDVRAGSHTYSASVSGDSVDDLSTWARPLATP
;
A
#
# COMPACT_ATOMS: atom_id res chain seq x y z
N MET A 1 28.59 21.06 5.44
CA MET A 1 27.16 21.08 5.81
C MET A 1 26.50 20.01 4.99
N ALA A 2 25.98 18.95 5.61
CA ALA A 2 25.24 17.92 4.87
C ALA A 2 23.89 18.54 4.48
N GLU A 3 23.68 18.77 3.18
CA GLU A 3 22.38 19.13 2.64
C GLU A 3 21.44 17.96 2.95
N THR A 4 20.45 18.20 3.82
CA THR A 4 19.44 17.19 4.13
C THR A 4 18.65 16.95 2.85
N ALA A 5 18.79 15.75 2.28
CA ALA A 5 18.04 15.38 1.09
C ALA A 5 16.54 15.60 1.35
N PRO A 6 15.78 16.10 0.36
CA PRO A 6 14.36 16.35 0.55
C PRO A 6 13.65 15.04 0.90
N ARG A 7 12.66 15.14 1.79
CA ARG A 7 11.81 14.00 2.16
C ARG A 7 11.10 13.42 0.92
N PRO A 8 10.98 12.09 0.76
CA PRO A 8 10.21 11.49 -0.32
C PRO A 8 8.74 11.96 -0.34
N PRO A 9 8.14 12.24 -1.52
CA PRO A 9 6.80 12.83 -1.63
C PRO A 9 5.68 12.14 -0.87
N ALA A 10 5.65 10.80 -0.82
CA ALA A 10 4.58 10.04 -0.16
C ALA A 10 4.89 9.63 1.29
N SER A 11 6.08 9.96 1.81
CA SER A 11 6.48 9.47 3.13
C SER A 11 5.60 10.04 4.24
N ALA A 12 5.24 11.32 4.16
CA ALA A 12 4.35 11.96 5.12
C ALA A 12 2.94 11.34 5.10
N GLU A 13 2.44 10.96 3.92
CA GLU A 13 1.13 10.32 3.74
C GLU A 13 1.13 8.90 4.32
N LEU A 14 2.20 8.12 4.08
CA LEU A 14 2.37 6.81 4.70
C LEU A 14 2.41 6.92 6.22
N GLU A 15 3.21 7.85 6.75
CA GLU A 15 3.32 8.09 8.19
C GLU A 15 1.97 8.50 8.80
N ALA A 16 1.19 9.35 8.11
CA ALA A 16 -0.14 9.75 8.53
C ALA A 16 -1.13 8.58 8.53
N ALA A 17 -1.10 7.72 7.52
CA ALA A 17 -1.91 6.50 7.49
C ALA A 17 -1.62 5.59 8.68
N LEU A 18 -0.34 5.31 8.93
CA LEU A 18 0.07 4.43 10.04
C LEU A 18 -0.39 5.00 11.38
N ARG A 19 -0.24 6.30 11.62
CA ARG A 19 -0.80 6.95 12.84
C ARG A 19 -2.30 6.78 12.94
N SER A 20 -3.04 6.92 11.83
CA SER A 20 -4.50 6.75 11.83
C SER A 20 -4.96 5.31 12.09
N LEU A 21 -4.04 4.36 11.98
CA LEU A 21 -4.23 2.94 12.30
C LEU A 21 -3.73 2.59 13.71
N ASP A 22 -3.48 3.59 14.55
CA ASP A 22 -3.00 3.47 15.93
C ASP A 22 -1.60 2.84 16.06
N VAL A 23 -0.78 2.88 15.00
CA VAL A 23 0.63 2.51 15.07
C VAL A 23 1.36 3.54 15.94
N ALA A 24 2.05 3.06 16.98
CA ALA A 24 2.87 3.91 17.84
C ALA A 24 4.14 4.35 17.11
N ASP A 25 4.41 5.65 17.12
CA ASP A 25 5.62 6.28 16.54
C ASP A 25 6.00 5.74 15.14
N PRO A 26 5.11 5.82 14.14
CA PRO A 26 5.40 5.29 12.82
C PRO A 26 6.54 6.10 12.20
N ALA A 27 7.61 5.39 11.85
CA ALA A 27 8.80 5.98 11.24
C ALA A 27 9.15 5.20 9.96
N PRO A 28 8.58 5.60 8.80
CA PRO A 28 8.98 5.02 7.52
C PRO A 28 10.47 5.20 7.28
N ARG A 29 11.13 4.15 6.78
CA ARG A 29 12.50 4.20 6.29
C ARG A 29 12.49 4.88 4.92
N GLU A 30 13.19 6.00 4.82
CA GLU A 30 13.21 6.83 3.61
C GLU A 30 14.55 6.74 2.90
N ARG A 31 14.55 6.61 1.57
CA ARG A 31 15.77 6.63 0.77
C ARG A 31 15.54 7.15 -0.65
N TRP A 32 16.57 7.76 -1.20
CA TRP A 32 16.68 8.07 -2.63
C TRP A 32 17.56 7.01 -3.31
N GLU A 33 17.11 6.51 -4.46
CA GLU A 33 17.78 5.49 -5.25
C GLU A 33 17.96 6.01 -6.69
N GLY A 34 19.02 6.78 -6.91
CA GLY A 34 19.25 7.46 -8.18
C GLY A 34 18.13 8.46 -8.52
N ASP A 35 17.35 8.15 -9.55
CA ASP A 35 16.17 8.93 -9.98
C ASP A 35 14.86 8.41 -9.38
N ALA A 36 14.90 7.49 -8.42
CA ALA A 36 13.75 7.00 -7.68
C ALA A 36 13.80 7.39 -6.20
N TRP A 37 12.67 7.31 -5.53
CA TRP A 37 12.54 7.44 -4.08
C TRP A 37 11.73 6.29 -3.52
N VAL A 38 12.01 5.93 -2.27
CA VAL A 38 11.32 4.86 -1.54
C VAL A 38 11.03 5.33 -0.11
N ALA A 39 9.84 4.99 0.38
CA ALA A 39 9.46 5.06 1.78
C ALA A 39 8.81 3.72 2.16
N ASP A 40 9.39 2.99 3.11
CA ASP A 40 8.87 1.68 3.51
C ASP A 40 8.80 1.52 5.04
N TRP A 41 7.91 0.64 5.48
CA TRP A 41 7.66 0.37 6.89
C TRP A 41 7.21 -1.09 7.05
N ASP A 42 7.67 -1.73 8.12
CA ASP A 42 7.19 -3.04 8.58
C ASP A 42 6.80 -2.95 10.05
N GLY A 43 5.76 -3.69 10.43
CA GLY A 43 5.33 -3.80 11.81
C GLY A 43 3.89 -4.28 11.97
N ASP A 44 3.37 -4.15 13.20
CA ASP A 44 2.03 -4.58 13.53
C ASP A 44 0.98 -3.50 13.21
N VAL A 45 -0.05 -3.90 12.46
CA VAL A 45 -1.29 -3.16 12.29
C VAL A 45 -2.44 -4.03 12.77
N ARG A 46 -3.00 -3.68 13.94
CA ARG A 46 -4.18 -4.35 14.53
C ARG A 46 -4.00 -5.86 14.74
N GLY A 47 -2.81 -6.30 15.13
CA GLY A 47 -2.50 -7.71 15.36
C GLY A 47 -2.04 -8.47 14.11
N HIS A 48 -1.78 -7.75 13.01
CA HIS A 48 -1.26 -8.31 11.77
C HIS A 48 0.12 -7.73 11.49
N ASP A 49 1.12 -8.59 11.30
CA ASP A 49 2.43 -8.20 10.77
C ASP A 49 2.28 -7.86 9.28
N VAL A 50 2.69 -6.66 8.90
CA VAL A 50 2.45 -6.07 7.58
C VAL A 50 3.69 -5.34 7.10
N TYR A 51 4.01 -5.53 5.83
CA TYR A 51 4.96 -4.69 5.09
C TYR A 51 4.25 -3.70 4.17
N VAL A 52 4.65 -2.42 4.26
CA VAL A 52 4.19 -1.35 3.37
C VAL A 52 5.39 -0.71 2.68
N LEU A 53 5.35 -0.61 1.35
CA LEU A 53 6.36 0.09 0.57
C LEU A 53 5.70 1.04 -0.42
N VAL A 54 6.12 2.30 -0.41
CA VAL A 54 5.78 3.29 -1.40
C VAL A 54 7.02 3.70 -2.16
N MET A 55 6.96 3.68 -3.48
CA MET A 55 8.07 4.11 -4.32
C MET A 55 7.59 4.91 -5.51
N GLY A 56 8.41 5.83 -5.99
CA GLY A 56 8.08 6.63 -7.17
C GLY A 56 9.33 7.18 -7.84
N ALA A 57 9.11 7.86 -8.96
CA ALA A 57 10.19 8.48 -9.73
C ALA A 57 10.34 9.96 -9.36
N ARG A 58 11.57 10.45 -9.33
CA ARG A 58 11.92 11.84 -9.04
C ARG A 58 11.30 12.83 -10.02
N ASN A 59 11.21 12.44 -11.30
CA ASN A 59 10.61 13.22 -12.38
C ASN A 59 9.07 13.11 -12.43
N HIS A 60 8.46 12.21 -11.65
CA HIS A 60 7.01 12.01 -11.56
C HIS A 60 6.53 11.93 -10.10
N PRO A 61 6.75 12.98 -9.28
CA PRO A 61 6.53 12.92 -7.83
C PRO A 61 5.07 12.77 -7.39
N GLY A 62 4.10 12.98 -8.30
CA GLY A 62 2.67 12.83 -8.02
C GLY A 62 2.11 11.43 -8.24
N SER A 63 2.91 10.49 -8.74
CA SER A 63 2.52 9.09 -8.95
C SER A 63 3.50 8.16 -8.25
N ALA A 64 2.97 7.12 -7.64
CA ALA A 64 3.70 6.14 -6.86
C ALA A 64 3.17 4.73 -7.12
N ARG A 65 4.02 3.75 -6.87
CA ARG A 65 3.65 2.37 -6.65
C ARG A 65 3.53 2.16 -5.14
N LEU A 66 2.43 1.54 -4.71
CA LEU A 66 2.20 1.15 -3.32
C LEU A 66 2.14 -0.37 -3.25
N MET A 67 2.93 -0.97 -2.36
CA MET A 67 2.89 -2.39 -2.05
C MET A 67 2.41 -2.56 -0.60
N LEU A 68 1.39 -3.40 -0.42
CA LEU A 68 0.88 -3.88 0.87
C LEU A 68 1.05 -5.39 0.88
N ASP A 69 2.10 -5.88 1.53
CA ASP A 69 2.58 -7.26 1.44
C ASP A 69 2.65 -7.74 -0.02
N GLU A 70 1.78 -8.67 -0.42
CA GLU A 70 1.72 -9.23 -1.77
C GLU A 70 0.99 -8.33 -2.80
N PHE A 71 0.19 -7.36 -2.34
CA PHE A 71 -0.62 -6.51 -3.22
C PHE A 71 0.16 -5.29 -3.70
N THR A 72 0.43 -5.21 -5.00
CA THR A 72 1.04 -4.03 -5.63
C THR A 72 -0.01 -3.22 -6.40
N PHE A 73 -0.23 -1.98 -5.97
CA PHE A 73 -1.00 -0.96 -6.68
C PHE A 73 -0.06 -0.09 -7.51
N GLU A 74 -0.38 0.05 -8.79
CA GLU A 74 0.34 0.92 -9.72
C GLU A 74 -0.38 2.26 -9.86
N ASP A 75 0.37 3.30 -10.26
CA ASP A 75 -0.16 4.65 -10.56
C ASP A 75 -1.02 5.26 -9.44
N VAL A 76 -0.64 5.02 -8.19
CA VAL A 76 -1.26 5.61 -7.01
C VAL A 76 -0.87 7.09 -6.93
N ARG A 77 -1.85 7.98 -6.79
CA ARG A 77 -1.55 9.38 -6.56
C ARG A 77 -0.91 9.52 -5.18
N THR A 78 0.19 10.25 -5.09
CA THR A 78 0.93 10.45 -3.84
C THR A 78 -0.01 10.92 -2.71
N GLU A 79 -0.94 11.83 -3.00
CA GLU A 79 -1.94 12.34 -2.04
C GLU A 79 -3.01 11.32 -1.59
N ASP A 80 -3.25 10.25 -2.38
CA ASP A 80 -4.24 9.22 -2.05
C ASP A 80 -3.63 8.09 -1.20
N VAL A 81 -2.29 8.06 -1.03
CA VAL A 81 -1.57 7.02 -0.30
C VAL A 81 -2.11 6.85 1.12
N ALA A 82 -2.31 7.96 1.85
CA ALA A 82 -2.75 7.89 3.23
C ALA A 82 -4.13 7.21 3.36
N GLU A 83 -5.07 7.64 2.52
CA GLU A 83 -6.43 7.11 2.52
C GLU A 83 -6.47 5.66 2.00
N LEU A 84 -5.70 5.34 0.96
CA LEU A 84 -5.59 4.00 0.39
C LEU A 84 -5.09 2.98 1.42
N VAL A 85 -3.98 3.29 2.10
CA VAL A 85 -3.42 2.44 3.18
C VAL A 85 -4.43 2.28 4.31
N ARG A 86 -4.98 3.39 4.81
CA ARG A 86 -5.97 3.35 5.91
C ARG A 86 -7.16 2.46 5.55
N LYS A 87 -7.77 2.65 4.38
CA LYS A 87 -8.97 1.91 3.96
C LYS A 87 -8.71 0.43 3.73
N ALA A 88 -7.52 0.06 3.26
CA ALA A 88 -7.11 -1.34 3.15
C ALA A 88 -7.19 -2.06 4.51
N PHE A 89 -6.76 -1.41 5.60
CA PHE A 89 -6.74 -1.99 6.95
C PHE A 89 -7.96 -1.70 7.82
N THR A 90 -8.86 -0.78 7.43
CA THR A 90 -10.10 -0.50 8.16
C THR A 90 -11.35 -1.19 7.62
N GLY A 91 -11.23 -1.98 6.54
CA GLY A 91 -12.34 -2.75 5.97
C GLY A 91 -13.17 -2.00 4.92
N ASP A 92 -12.74 -0.81 4.48
CA ASP A 92 -13.32 -0.08 3.35
C ASP A 92 -12.69 -0.53 2.01
N ALA A 93 -12.39 -1.82 1.94
CA ALA A 93 -11.71 -2.52 0.87
C ALA A 93 -12.35 -3.89 0.69
N ARG A 94 -12.23 -4.46 -0.51
CA ARG A 94 -12.79 -5.79 -0.79
C ARG A 94 -11.82 -6.61 -1.62
N VAL A 95 -11.72 -7.89 -1.31
CA VAL A 95 -11.03 -8.87 -2.16
C VAL A 95 -12.06 -9.68 -2.92
N THR A 96 -11.96 -9.68 -4.24
CA THR A 96 -12.81 -10.46 -5.14
C THR A 96 -12.00 -11.50 -5.90
N ARG A 97 -12.60 -12.68 -6.14
CA ARG A 97 -12.00 -13.69 -7.01
C ARG A 97 -12.27 -13.35 -8.47
N ARG A 98 -11.23 -13.28 -9.29
CA ARG A 98 -11.33 -13.12 -10.74
C ARG A 98 -10.61 -14.24 -11.46
N ARG A 99 -11.15 -14.64 -12.61
CA ARG A 99 -10.49 -15.58 -13.51
C ARG A 99 -9.78 -14.79 -14.60
N ALA A 100 -8.46 -14.94 -14.71
CA ALA A 100 -7.65 -14.31 -15.72
C ALA A 100 -7.06 -15.39 -16.62
N LEU A 101 -7.66 -15.60 -17.79
CA LEU A 101 -7.28 -16.64 -18.76
C LEU A 101 -7.19 -18.04 -18.11
N LEU A 102 -5.95 -18.47 -17.77
CA LEU A 102 -5.61 -19.77 -17.21
C LEU A 102 -5.34 -19.75 -15.70
N SER A 103 -5.29 -18.58 -15.05
CA SER A 103 -5.07 -18.45 -13.61
C SER A 103 -6.28 -17.86 -12.89
N ARG A 104 -6.37 -18.14 -11.58
CA ARG A 104 -7.24 -17.39 -10.68
C ARG A 104 -6.41 -16.31 -10.00
N GLN A 105 -7.07 -15.18 -9.79
CA GLN A 105 -6.51 -14.01 -9.14
C GLN A 105 -7.43 -13.57 -8.03
N LEU A 106 -6.82 -13.07 -6.97
CA LEU A 106 -7.48 -12.37 -5.88
C LEU A 106 -7.20 -10.89 -6.09
N VAL A 107 -8.26 -10.10 -6.26
CA VAL A 107 -8.17 -8.68 -6.58
C VAL A 107 -8.68 -7.86 -5.41
N LEU A 108 -7.77 -7.10 -4.80
CA LEU A 108 -8.07 -6.12 -3.78
C LEU A 108 -8.46 -4.80 -4.44
N ASP A 109 -9.73 -4.41 -4.30
CA ASP A 109 -10.23 -3.10 -4.71
C ASP A 109 -10.31 -2.18 -3.49
N VAL A 110 -9.76 -0.98 -3.59
CA VAL A 110 -9.85 0.06 -2.57
C VAL A 110 -10.17 1.41 -3.21
N ARG A 111 -11.12 2.15 -2.64
CA ARG A 111 -11.49 3.48 -3.12
C ARG A 111 -10.87 4.57 -2.26
N ALA A 112 -9.98 5.37 -2.80
CA ALA A 112 -9.38 6.55 -2.14
C ALA A 112 -9.71 7.81 -2.95
N GLY A 113 -10.25 8.84 -2.29
CA GLY A 113 -10.81 10.02 -2.94
C GLY A 113 -11.84 9.68 -4.04
N SER A 114 -11.57 10.18 -5.24
CA SER A 114 -12.34 9.92 -6.45
C SER A 114 -11.87 8.69 -7.25
N HIS A 115 -10.80 8.03 -6.82
CA HIS A 115 -10.16 6.94 -7.56
C HIS A 115 -10.49 5.58 -6.94
N THR A 116 -10.51 4.55 -7.77
CA THR A 116 -10.52 3.15 -7.32
C THR A 116 -9.22 2.53 -7.78
N TYR A 117 -8.47 2.01 -6.81
CA TYR A 117 -7.22 1.32 -7.01
C TYR A 117 -7.46 -0.19 -6.88
N SER A 118 -6.82 -0.96 -7.75
CA SER A 118 -6.90 -2.41 -7.73
C SER A 118 -5.50 -3.00 -7.77
N ALA A 119 -5.26 -3.98 -6.92
CA ALA A 119 -4.06 -4.81 -6.94
C ALA A 119 -4.48 -6.28 -7.00
N SER A 120 -3.74 -7.10 -7.73
CA SER A 120 -4.05 -8.51 -7.90
C SER A 120 -2.88 -9.40 -7.53
N VAL A 121 -3.18 -10.51 -6.86
CA VAL A 121 -2.22 -11.58 -6.62
C VAL A 121 -2.72 -12.89 -7.20
N SER A 122 -1.79 -13.76 -7.57
CA SER A 122 -2.11 -15.13 -7.96
C SER A 122 -2.57 -15.89 -6.72
N GLY A 123 -3.71 -16.58 -6.82
CA GLY A 123 -4.26 -17.33 -5.71
C GLY A 123 -5.59 -17.96 -6.09
N ASP A 124 -5.85 -19.14 -5.55
CA ASP A 124 -7.07 -19.91 -5.81
C ASP A 124 -8.05 -19.82 -4.65
N SER A 125 -7.57 -19.44 -3.46
CA SER A 125 -8.32 -19.47 -2.20
C SER A 125 -8.00 -18.26 -1.30
N VAL A 126 -8.88 -17.98 -0.34
CA VAL A 126 -8.67 -16.90 0.65
C VAL A 126 -7.49 -17.22 1.57
N ASP A 127 -7.14 -18.50 1.75
CA ASP A 127 -6.03 -18.91 2.60
C ASP A 127 -4.67 -18.51 2.01
N ASP A 128 -4.62 -18.23 0.70
CA ASP A 128 -3.43 -17.72 0.00
C ASP A 128 -3.15 -16.24 0.31
N LEU A 129 -4.09 -15.52 0.95
CA LEU A 129 -3.93 -14.13 1.34
C LEU A 129 -3.20 -13.98 2.68
N SER A 130 -2.47 -12.87 2.81
CA SER A 130 -1.99 -12.36 4.09
C SER A 130 -3.14 -12.22 5.09
N THR A 131 -2.84 -12.48 6.37
CA THR A 131 -3.87 -12.64 7.41
C THR A 131 -4.79 -11.44 7.56
N TRP A 132 -4.28 -10.22 7.33
CA TRP A 132 -5.07 -8.99 7.35
C TRP A 132 -6.07 -8.86 6.19
N ALA A 133 -5.76 -9.47 5.04
CA ALA A 133 -6.58 -9.37 3.83
C ALA A 133 -7.68 -10.45 3.76
N ARG A 134 -7.53 -11.56 4.51
CA ARG A 134 -8.53 -12.64 4.55
C ARG A 134 -9.94 -12.17 4.92
N PRO A 135 -10.14 -11.31 5.94
CA PRO A 135 -11.46 -10.81 6.29
C PRO A 135 -12.11 -9.94 5.20
N LEU A 136 -11.33 -9.42 4.25
CA LEU A 136 -11.82 -8.59 3.14
C LEU A 136 -12.38 -9.43 1.98
N ALA A 137 -12.12 -10.73 1.99
CA ALA A 137 -12.59 -11.62 0.93
C ALA A 137 -14.09 -11.84 1.04
N THR A 138 -14.80 -11.44 -0.01
CA THR A 138 -16.23 -11.74 -0.12
C THR A 138 -16.45 -13.19 -0.60
N PRO A 139 -17.53 -13.87 -0.16
CA PRO A 139 -17.94 -15.17 -0.69
C PRO A 139 -18.09 -15.21 -2.22
#